data_AF-A0A6A5S376-F1
#
_entry.id   AF-A0A6A5S376-F1
#
_cell.length_a   1.000
_cell.length_b   1.000
_cell.length_c   1.000
_cell.angle_alpha   90.00
_cell.angle_beta   90.00
_cell.angle_gamma   90.00
#
_symmetry.space_group_name_H-M   'P 1'
#
loop_
_entity.id
_entity.type
_entity.pdbx_description
1 polymer ?
#
loop_
_entity_poly.entity_id
_entity_poly.type
_entity_poly.pdbx_seq_one_letter_code
_entity_poly.pdbx_strand_id
1 'polypeptide(L)'
;MFARVWPSSEALLRPRDPSDSYFEAAKSVWWIHDETLNIWSHLTAAALLLASTIRFIIRFYLCREASPTTSTWAIWIYLATATSCFFCSALHHTLSNHSQTAFWLRMDHFGITMFIWGSALSFSVLCFTNHRTTQRAYLGVLTLSMILSLSRLWQDTTHWTHPSRVVIFTHAAHGGLATVPALHFASRIRSRASKAEKRLFWSFLALVVNRTRNGTWGNA
;
A
#
# COMPACT_ATOMS: atom_id res chain seq x y z
N MET A 1 -20.01 -27.82 -10.73
CA MET A 1 -20.96 -27.40 -9.68
C MET A 1 -20.16 -26.69 -8.60
N PHE A 2 -19.99 -25.36 -8.72
CA PHE A 2 -19.09 -24.58 -7.89
C PHE A 2 -19.81 -24.10 -6.63
N ALA A 3 -19.73 -24.86 -5.54
CA ALA A 3 -20.15 -24.39 -4.22
C ALA A 3 -19.02 -23.57 -3.59
N ARG A 4 -19.26 -22.27 -3.42
CA ARG A 4 -18.36 -21.33 -2.74
C ARG A 4 -18.69 -21.43 -1.23
N VAL A 5 -17.79 -22.03 -0.44
CA VAL A 5 -17.97 -22.33 1.00
C VAL A 5 -17.20 -21.32 1.85
N TRP A 6 -17.58 -20.05 1.74
CA TRP A 6 -17.44 -19.11 2.85
C TRP A 6 -18.86 -18.68 3.21
N PRO A 7 -19.24 -18.59 4.48
CA PRO A 7 -20.42 -17.82 4.83
C PRO A 7 -20.06 -16.38 4.47
N SER A 8 -20.41 -15.96 3.24
CA SER A 8 -20.58 -14.54 2.94
C SER A 8 -21.37 -13.99 4.11
N SER A 9 -20.82 -12.99 4.81
CA SER A 9 -21.55 -12.20 5.79
C SER A 9 -23.00 -12.13 5.36
N GLU A 10 -23.91 -12.62 6.22
CA GLU A 10 -25.32 -12.84 5.92
C GLU A 10 -25.85 -11.81 4.91
N ALA A 11 -26.34 -12.33 3.79
CA ALA A 11 -26.59 -11.60 2.56
C ALA A 11 -27.54 -10.41 2.78
N LEU A 12 -26.98 -9.19 2.77
CA LEU A 12 -27.78 -8.00 2.48
C LEU A 12 -27.93 -7.77 0.97
N LEU A 13 -26.94 -8.18 0.17
CA LEU A 13 -26.87 -7.88 -1.26
C LEU A 13 -26.63 -9.14 -2.11
N ARG A 14 -27.18 -9.13 -3.33
CA ARG A 14 -27.11 -10.25 -4.28
C ARG A 14 -25.68 -10.45 -4.80
N PRO A 15 -25.17 -11.70 -4.84
CA PRO A 15 -23.90 -12.02 -5.51
C PRO A 15 -23.95 -11.76 -7.02
N ARG A 16 -22.84 -11.32 -7.59
CA ARG A 16 -22.74 -11.16 -9.05
C ARG A 16 -22.65 -12.50 -9.77
N ASP A 17 -23.39 -12.60 -10.88
CA ASP A 17 -23.28 -13.73 -11.77
C ASP A 17 -21.89 -13.74 -12.46
N PRO A 18 -21.29 -14.93 -12.71
CA PRO A 18 -20.05 -15.03 -13.46
C PRO A 18 -20.16 -14.35 -14.83
N SER A 19 -19.17 -13.52 -15.18
CA SER A 19 -19.15 -12.79 -16.44
C SER A 19 -17.74 -12.73 -16.99
N ASP A 20 -17.54 -13.09 -18.25
CA ASP A 20 -16.23 -13.04 -18.91
C ASP A 20 -15.99 -11.71 -19.65
N SER A 21 -16.69 -10.65 -19.26
CA SER A 21 -16.61 -9.34 -19.89
C SER A 21 -16.07 -8.29 -18.92
N TYR A 22 -14.89 -7.76 -19.25
CA TYR A 22 -14.31 -6.59 -18.58
C TYR A 22 -15.25 -5.38 -18.57
N PHE A 23 -16.01 -5.19 -19.66
CA PHE A 23 -16.93 -4.06 -19.77
C PHE A 23 -18.14 -4.20 -18.83
N GLU A 24 -18.71 -5.41 -18.71
CA GLU A 24 -19.80 -5.65 -17.76
C GLU A 24 -19.31 -5.53 -16.31
N ALA A 25 -18.11 -6.03 -16.02
CA ALA A 25 -17.48 -5.86 -14.72
C ALA A 25 -17.27 -4.37 -14.37
N ALA A 26 -16.76 -3.56 -15.31
CA ALA A 26 -16.59 -2.13 -15.10
C ALA A 26 -17.92 -1.39 -14.92
N LYS A 27 -18.96 -1.77 -15.67
CA LYS A 27 -20.32 -1.22 -15.47
C LYS A 27 -20.91 -1.60 -14.11
N SER A 28 -20.57 -2.78 -13.57
CA SER A 28 -21.08 -3.26 -12.27
C SER A 28 -20.72 -2.35 -11.09
N VAL A 29 -19.64 -1.56 -11.19
CA VAL A 29 -19.22 -0.58 -10.18
C VAL A 29 -20.35 0.39 -9.78
N TRP A 30 -21.25 0.69 -10.71
CA TRP A 30 -22.37 1.61 -10.51
C TRP A 30 -23.66 0.93 -10.00
N TRP A 31 -23.63 -0.39 -9.79
CA TRP A 31 -24.76 -1.17 -9.30
C TRP A 31 -24.48 -1.71 -7.90
N ILE A 32 -25.56 -2.05 -7.17
CA ILE A 32 -25.47 -2.55 -5.80
C ILE A 32 -25.40 -4.08 -5.80
N HIS A 33 -24.36 -4.64 -5.22
CA HIS A 33 -24.09 -6.07 -5.07
C HIS A 33 -23.12 -6.32 -3.90
N ASP A 34 -22.81 -7.59 -3.65
CA ASP A 34 -21.93 -8.08 -2.57
C ASP A 34 -20.53 -7.44 -2.50
N GLU A 35 -20.02 -6.92 -3.62
CA GLU A 35 -18.67 -6.33 -3.74
C GLU A 35 -18.69 -4.79 -3.79
N THR A 36 -19.86 -4.15 -3.76
CA THR A 36 -19.97 -2.68 -3.91
C THR A 36 -19.14 -1.92 -2.87
N LEU A 37 -19.20 -2.31 -1.59
CA LEU A 37 -18.43 -1.66 -0.53
C LEU A 37 -16.93 -1.86 -0.69
N ASN A 38 -16.49 -3.05 -1.10
CA ASN A 38 -15.08 -3.34 -1.35
C ASN A 38 -14.55 -2.48 -2.52
N ILE A 39 -15.31 -2.39 -3.61
CA ILE A 39 -14.93 -1.55 -4.76
C ILE A 39 -14.83 -0.08 -4.35
N TRP A 40 -15.89 0.48 -3.76
CA TRP A 40 -15.95 1.93 -3.50
C TRP A 40 -15.00 2.39 -2.39
N SER A 41 -14.77 1.57 -1.35
CA SER A 41 -13.80 1.90 -0.30
C SER A 41 -12.38 2.00 -0.85
N HIS A 42 -11.96 1.01 -1.66
CA HIS A 42 -10.64 0.99 -2.27
C HIS A 42 -10.48 2.04 -3.38
N LEU A 43 -11.48 2.26 -4.23
CA LEU A 43 -11.45 3.33 -5.24
C LEU A 43 -11.35 4.71 -4.60
N THR A 44 -12.10 4.96 -3.52
CA THR A 44 -12.04 6.23 -2.80
C THR A 44 -10.65 6.45 -2.20
N ALA A 45 -10.07 5.43 -1.56
CA ALA A 45 -8.71 5.50 -1.03
C ALA A 45 -7.68 5.75 -2.15
N ALA A 46 -7.77 5.03 -3.27
CA ALA A 46 -6.90 5.22 -4.43
C ALA A 46 -7.02 6.64 -5.01
N ALA A 47 -8.24 7.19 -5.14
CA ALA A 47 -8.47 8.53 -5.65
C ALA A 47 -7.88 9.61 -4.72
N LEU A 48 -8.04 9.48 -3.41
CA LEU A 48 -7.47 10.42 -2.43
C LEU A 48 -5.94 10.39 -2.41
N LEU A 49 -5.33 9.21 -2.55
CA LEU A 49 -3.88 9.03 -2.63
C LEU A 49 -3.32 9.53 -3.96
N LEU A 50 -4.02 9.30 -5.08
CA LEU A 50 -3.66 9.84 -6.39
C LEU A 50 -3.72 11.37 -6.38
N ALA A 51 -4.78 11.96 -5.85
CA ALA A 51 -4.89 13.41 -5.67
C ALA A 51 -3.75 13.95 -4.79
N SER A 52 -3.34 13.21 -3.76
CA SER A 52 -2.20 13.56 -2.92
C SER A 52 -0.86 13.48 -3.64
N THR A 53 -0.68 12.47 -4.49
CA THR A 53 0.49 12.31 -5.37
C THR A 53 0.59 13.49 -6.33
N ILE A 54 -0.51 13.80 -7.05
CA ILE A 54 -0.57 14.92 -8.00
C ILE A 54 -0.28 16.25 -7.28
N ARG A 55 -0.91 16.50 -6.13
CA ARG A 55 -0.67 17.70 -5.35
C ARG A 55 0.80 17.85 -4.94
N PHE A 56 1.43 16.75 -4.51
CA PHE A 56 2.82 16.78 -4.09
C PHE A 56 3.76 17.04 -5.29
N ILE A 57 3.52 16.42 -6.45
CA ILE A 57 4.24 16.70 -7.70
C ILE A 57 4.08 18.17 -8.11
N ILE A 58 2.86 18.69 -8.14
CA ILE A 58 2.59 20.09 -8.49
C ILE A 58 3.34 21.04 -7.55
N ARG A 59 3.27 20.82 -6.23
CA ARG A 59 3.97 21.66 -5.25
C ARG A 59 5.48 21.63 -5.42
N PHE A 60 6.05 20.45 -5.70
CA PHE A 60 7.48 20.30 -5.97
C PHE A 60 7.93 21.17 -7.15
N TYR A 61 7.20 21.13 -8.27
CA TYR A 61 7.53 21.93 -9.46
C TYR A 61 7.22 23.43 -9.30
N LEU A 62 6.09 23.79 -8.68
CA LEU A 62 5.71 25.20 -8.47
C LEU A 62 6.64 25.92 -7.49
N CYS A 63 7.15 25.23 -6.47
CA CYS A 63 8.11 25.79 -5.51
C CYS A 63 9.55 25.85 -6.05
N ARG A 64 9.78 25.50 -7.33
CA ARG A 64 11.10 25.53 -8.01
C ARG A 64 12.21 24.85 -7.20
N GLU A 65 11.92 23.69 -6.59
CA GLU A 65 12.99 22.90 -5.99
C GLU A 65 13.99 22.48 -7.07
N ALA A 66 15.28 22.80 -6.87
CA ALA A 66 16.31 22.66 -7.89
C ALA A 66 16.52 21.21 -8.36
N SER A 67 16.30 20.22 -7.48
CA SER A 67 16.33 18.80 -7.81
C SER A 67 15.65 17.95 -6.72
N PRO A 68 15.05 16.79 -7.07
CA PRO A 68 14.42 15.92 -6.08
C PRO A 68 15.46 15.38 -5.09
N THR A 69 15.23 15.61 -3.80
CA THR A 69 16.07 15.04 -2.73
C THR A 69 15.73 13.57 -2.47
N THR A 70 16.57 12.86 -1.73
CA THR A 70 16.28 11.48 -1.29
C THR A 70 14.97 11.40 -0.49
N SER A 71 14.66 12.41 0.32
CA SER A 71 13.40 12.52 1.06
C SER A 71 12.20 12.71 0.13
N THR A 72 12.37 13.48 -0.95
CA THR A 72 11.34 13.67 -1.99
C THR A 72 11.01 12.35 -2.66
N TRP A 73 12.03 11.58 -3.06
CA TRP A 73 11.85 10.25 -3.64
C TRP A 73 11.17 9.27 -2.68
N ALA A 74 11.53 9.28 -1.40
CA ALA A 74 10.88 8.46 -0.39
C ALA A 74 9.36 8.76 -0.32
N ILE A 75 8.96 10.03 -0.32
CA ILE A 75 7.54 10.40 -0.30
C ILE A 75 6.84 9.95 -1.59
N TRP A 76 7.47 10.10 -2.75
CA TRP A 76 6.92 9.60 -4.03
C TRP A 76 6.72 8.09 -4.03
N ILE A 77 7.70 7.32 -3.57
CA ILE A 77 7.60 5.85 -3.49
C ILE A 77 6.45 5.43 -2.57
N TYR A 78 6.32 6.07 -1.40
CA TYR A 78 5.21 5.79 -0.48
C TYR A 78 3.86 6.04 -1.15
N LEU A 79 3.67 7.22 -1.75
CA LEU A 79 2.40 7.60 -2.37
C LEU A 79 2.07 6.72 -3.59
N ALA A 80 3.07 6.41 -4.42
CA ALA A 80 2.90 5.55 -5.60
C ALA A 80 2.50 4.13 -5.19
N THR A 81 3.25 3.51 -4.27
CA THR A 81 2.96 2.13 -3.82
C THR A 81 1.64 2.03 -3.08
N ALA A 82 1.28 3.03 -2.26
CA ALA A 82 -0.03 3.11 -1.62
C ALA A 82 -1.17 3.20 -2.66
N THR A 83 -1.05 4.12 -3.62
CA THR A 83 -2.06 4.30 -4.69
C THR A 83 -2.23 3.01 -5.50
N SER A 84 -1.12 2.37 -5.91
CA SER A 84 -1.14 1.11 -6.64
C SER A 84 -1.80 -0.01 -5.84
N CYS A 85 -1.53 -0.12 -4.53
CA CYS A 85 -2.16 -1.13 -3.68
C CYS A 85 -3.69 -1.02 -3.68
N PHE A 86 -4.22 0.17 -3.39
CA PHE A 86 -5.67 0.36 -3.36
C PHE A 86 -6.30 0.21 -4.76
N PHE A 87 -5.60 0.64 -5.81
CA PHE A 87 -6.07 0.47 -7.18
C PHE A 87 -6.12 -1.01 -7.62
N CYS A 88 -5.07 -1.79 -7.33
CA CYS A 88 -5.06 -3.23 -7.61
C CYS A 88 -6.16 -3.98 -6.87
N SER A 89 -6.42 -3.62 -5.61
CA SER A 89 -7.51 -4.19 -4.83
C SER A 89 -8.89 -3.84 -5.42
N ALA A 90 -9.11 -2.57 -5.79
CA ALA A 90 -10.33 -2.16 -6.48
C ALA A 90 -10.55 -2.90 -7.80
N LEU A 91 -9.49 -3.14 -8.58
CA LEU A 91 -9.56 -3.95 -9.80
C LEU A 91 -9.94 -5.40 -9.50
N HIS A 92 -9.35 -6.02 -8.48
CA HIS A 92 -9.70 -7.37 -8.07
C HIS A 92 -11.18 -7.50 -7.72
N HIS A 93 -11.71 -6.64 -6.85
CA HIS A 93 -13.13 -6.67 -6.48
C HIS A 93 -14.04 -6.36 -7.68
N THR A 94 -13.65 -5.43 -8.55
CA THR A 94 -14.38 -5.16 -9.80
C THR A 94 -14.43 -6.41 -10.69
N LEU A 95 -13.34 -7.18 -10.75
CA LEU A 95 -13.17 -8.34 -11.64
C LEU A 95 -13.34 -9.69 -10.93
N SER A 96 -13.90 -9.71 -9.72
CA SER A 96 -14.00 -10.92 -8.90
C SER A 96 -14.94 -11.98 -9.48
N ASN A 97 -15.84 -11.61 -10.40
CA ASN A 97 -16.72 -12.49 -11.15
C ASN A 97 -16.19 -12.87 -12.57
N HIS A 98 -14.99 -12.39 -12.95
CA HIS A 98 -14.35 -12.72 -14.22
C HIS A 98 -13.63 -14.07 -14.16
N SER A 99 -13.51 -14.76 -15.30
CA SER A 99 -12.69 -15.98 -15.44
C SER A 99 -11.23 -15.80 -14.97
N GLN A 100 -10.69 -14.57 -15.06
CA GLN A 100 -9.32 -14.23 -14.67
C GLN A 100 -9.24 -13.72 -13.21
N THR A 101 -10.26 -13.93 -12.39
CA THR A 101 -10.30 -13.48 -10.99
C THR A 101 -9.05 -13.87 -10.19
N ALA A 102 -8.49 -15.06 -10.43
CA ALA A 102 -7.27 -15.52 -9.76
C ALA A 102 -6.03 -14.67 -10.12
N PHE A 103 -5.94 -14.17 -11.36
CA PHE A 103 -4.88 -13.25 -11.76
C PHE A 103 -5.03 -11.91 -11.06
N TRP A 104 -6.24 -11.35 -11.02
CA TRP A 104 -6.49 -10.07 -10.37
C TRP A 104 -6.31 -10.14 -8.84
N LEU A 105 -6.63 -11.27 -8.21
CA LEU A 105 -6.33 -11.52 -6.79
C LEU A 105 -4.81 -11.54 -6.54
N ARG A 106 -4.02 -12.14 -7.44
CA ARG A 106 -2.55 -12.09 -7.35
C ARG A 106 -2.03 -10.66 -7.49
N MET A 107 -2.62 -9.86 -8.37
CA MET A 107 -2.27 -8.44 -8.52
C MET A 107 -2.61 -7.62 -7.27
N ASP A 108 -3.70 -7.96 -6.57
CA ASP A 108 -4.01 -7.34 -5.27
C ASP A 108 -2.94 -7.67 -4.22
N HIS A 109 -2.56 -8.94 -4.08
CA HIS A 109 -1.45 -9.33 -3.18
C HIS A 109 -0.09 -8.74 -3.57
N PHE A 110 0.17 -8.57 -4.87
CA PHE A 110 1.32 -7.82 -5.36
C PHE A 110 1.28 -6.38 -4.85
N GLY A 111 0.13 -5.71 -4.98
CA GLY A 111 -0.11 -4.35 -4.47
C GLY A 111 0.16 -4.22 -2.97
N ILE A 112 -0.37 -5.15 -2.16
CA ILE A 112 -0.13 -5.19 -0.70
C ILE A 112 1.36 -5.31 -0.39
N THR A 113 2.05 -6.23 -1.05
CA THR A 113 3.49 -6.47 -0.83
C THR A 113 4.31 -5.21 -1.18
N MET A 114 4.01 -4.58 -2.31
CA MET A 114 4.67 -3.34 -2.73
C MET A 114 4.41 -2.19 -1.75
N PHE A 115 3.21 -2.09 -1.18
CA PHE A 115 2.90 -1.04 -0.20
C PHE A 115 3.58 -1.26 1.15
N ILE A 116 3.64 -2.51 1.64
CA ILE A 116 4.42 -2.84 2.86
C ILE A 116 5.89 -2.44 2.68
N TRP A 117 6.49 -2.83 1.54
CA TRP A 117 7.86 -2.44 1.20
C TRP A 117 8.03 -0.93 1.08
N GLY A 118 7.20 -0.26 0.27
CA GLY A 118 7.30 1.16 0.00
C GLY A 118 7.16 2.00 1.27
N SER A 119 6.21 1.66 2.14
CA SER A 119 6.01 2.36 3.43
C SER A 119 7.22 2.24 4.36
N ALA A 120 7.76 1.03 4.55
CA ALA A 120 8.94 0.82 5.40
C ALA A 120 10.23 1.38 4.81
N LEU A 121 10.38 1.33 3.48
CA LEU A 121 11.49 1.94 2.75
C LEU A 121 11.48 3.45 2.97
N SER A 122 10.35 4.10 2.71
CA SER A 122 10.22 5.56 2.86
C SER A 122 10.43 6.00 4.30
N PHE A 123 9.89 5.26 5.26
CA PHE A 123 10.15 5.49 6.68
C PHE A 123 11.65 5.43 7.00
N SER A 124 12.34 4.39 6.52
CA SER A 124 13.77 4.18 6.79
C SER A 124 14.64 5.29 6.19
N VAL A 125 14.30 5.77 4.99
CA VAL A 125 14.98 6.90 4.35
C VAL A 125 14.81 8.18 5.17
N LEU A 126 13.58 8.46 5.62
CA LEU A 126 13.25 9.71 6.31
C LEU A 126 13.73 9.74 7.77
N CYS A 127 13.77 8.60 8.46
CA CYS A 127 14.05 8.55 9.89
C CYS A 127 15.51 8.21 10.26
N PHE A 128 16.31 7.74 9.31
CA PHE A 128 17.73 7.38 9.55
C PHE A 128 18.70 8.22 8.71
N THR A 129 18.39 9.49 8.47
CA THR A 129 19.18 10.38 7.59
C THR A 129 20.64 10.52 8.05
N ASN A 130 20.89 10.51 9.36
CA ASN A 130 22.24 10.63 9.92
C ASN A 130 22.95 9.27 10.09
N HIS A 131 22.26 8.15 9.80
CA HIS A 131 22.75 6.80 10.02
C HIS A 131 22.77 5.99 8.73
N ARG A 132 23.61 6.41 7.78
CA ARG A 132 23.69 5.85 6.42
C ARG A 132 23.88 4.34 6.40
N THR A 133 24.70 3.77 7.28
CA THR A 133 24.91 2.31 7.35
C THR A 133 23.64 1.58 7.78
N THR A 134 22.98 2.04 8.84
CA THR A 134 21.70 1.48 9.33
C THR A 134 20.60 1.63 8.27
N GLN A 135 20.51 2.79 7.64
CA GLN A 135 19.56 3.05 6.56
C GLN A 135 19.76 2.07 5.40
N ARG A 136 20.99 1.94 4.87
CA ARG A 136 21.31 1.01 3.77
C ARG A 136 21.01 -0.45 4.13
N ALA A 137 21.32 -0.86 5.37
CA ALA A 137 20.99 -2.20 5.84
C ALA A 137 19.48 -2.47 5.80
N TYR A 138 18.66 -1.53 6.30
CA TYR A 138 17.20 -1.65 6.21
C TYR A 138 16.70 -1.69 4.78
N LEU A 139 17.20 -0.81 3.90
CA LEU A 139 16.82 -0.81 2.49
C LEU A 139 17.11 -2.15 1.81
N GLY A 140 18.30 -2.73 2.06
CA GLY A 140 18.67 -4.04 1.52
C GLY A 140 17.77 -5.16 2.03
N VAL A 141 17.58 -5.24 3.35
CA VAL A 141 16.76 -6.30 3.98
C VAL A 141 15.29 -6.21 3.57
N LEU A 142 14.70 -5.02 3.55
CA LEU A 142 13.31 -4.81 3.15
C LEU A 142 13.09 -5.14 1.67
N THR A 143 14.02 -4.72 0.80
CA THR A 143 13.93 -5.00 -0.64
C THR A 143 14.08 -6.50 -0.92
N LEU A 144 15.03 -7.18 -0.26
CA LEU A 144 15.17 -8.63 -0.36
C LEU A 144 13.89 -9.34 0.10
N SER A 145 13.34 -8.93 1.25
CA SER A 145 12.08 -9.50 1.76
C SER A 145 10.92 -9.30 0.79
N MET A 146 10.82 -8.14 0.13
CA MET A 146 9.81 -7.90 -0.90
C MET A 146 10.00 -8.84 -2.10
N ILE A 147 11.22 -9.00 -2.62
CA ILE A 147 11.50 -9.91 -3.75
C ILE A 147 11.10 -11.35 -3.41
N LEU A 148 11.50 -11.83 -2.22
CA LEU A 148 11.17 -13.17 -1.76
C LEU A 148 9.67 -13.37 -1.52
N SER A 149 8.97 -12.35 -1.03
CA SER A 149 7.53 -12.39 -0.82
C SER A 149 6.78 -12.45 -2.15
N LEU A 150 7.17 -11.61 -3.11
CA LEU A 150 6.59 -11.62 -4.45
C LEU A 150 6.86 -12.94 -5.19
N SER A 151 8.09 -13.46 -5.12
CA SER A 151 8.41 -14.75 -5.75
C SER A 151 7.59 -15.89 -5.13
N ARG A 152 7.41 -15.88 -3.81
CA ARG A 152 6.59 -16.88 -3.10
C ARG A 152 5.12 -16.80 -3.48
N LEU A 153 4.55 -15.59 -3.53
CA LEU A 153 3.15 -15.36 -3.92
C LEU A 153 2.91 -15.72 -5.39
N TRP A 154 3.88 -15.46 -6.27
CA TRP A 154 3.78 -15.77 -7.69
C TRP A 154 3.80 -17.28 -7.97
N GLN A 155 4.58 -18.03 -7.18
CA GLN A 155 4.64 -19.49 -7.27
C GLN A 155 3.41 -20.18 -6.65
N ASP A 156 2.59 -19.47 -5.88
CA ASP A 156 1.39 -20.04 -5.30
C ASP A 156 0.30 -20.26 -6.37
N THR A 157 0.12 -21.52 -6.74
CA THR A 157 -0.88 -21.99 -7.70
C THR A 157 -2.11 -22.59 -7.02
N THR A 158 -2.20 -22.55 -5.68
CA THR A 158 -3.32 -23.15 -4.96
C THR A 158 -4.66 -22.54 -5.39
N HIS A 159 -5.64 -23.41 -5.65
CA HIS A 159 -7.00 -22.99 -5.99
C HIS A 159 -7.62 -22.35 -4.75
N TRP A 160 -7.76 -21.02 -4.80
CA TRP A 160 -8.21 -20.14 -3.73
C TRP A 160 -9.62 -20.46 -3.22
N THR A 161 -9.74 -21.46 -2.34
CA THR A 161 -10.96 -21.72 -1.56
C THR A 161 -10.90 -21.10 -0.16
N HIS A 162 -9.69 -20.78 0.33
CA HIS A 162 -9.41 -20.00 1.55
C HIS A 162 -8.14 -19.15 1.33
N PRO A 163 -7.91 -18.04 2.09
CA PRO A 163 -6.62 -17.36 2.06
C PRO A 163 -5.54 -18.38 2.38
N SER A 164 -4.69 -18.69 1.39
CA SER A 164 -3.71 -19.75 1.55
C SER A 164 -2.85 -19.41 2.77
N ARG A 165 -2.55 -20.41 3.62
CA ARG A 165 -1.67 -20.21 4.77
C ARG A 165 -0.34 -19.56 4.35
N VAL A 166 0.07 -19.83 3.11
CA VAL A 166 1.21 -19.21 2.44
C VAL A 166 1.04 -17.69 2.34
N VAL A 167 -0.06 -17.19 1.80
CA VAL A 167 -0.32 -15.75 1.67
C VAL A 167 -0.34 -15.06 3.02
N ILE A 168 -1.05 -15.62 4.00
CA ILE A 168 -1.14 -15.06 5.35
C ILE A 168 0.26 -14.98 5.98
N PHE A 169 1.01 -16.09 5.93
CA PHE A 169 2.35 -16.15 6.50
C PHE A 169 3.33 -15.21 5.78
N THR A 170 3.28 -15.13 4.45
CA THR A 170 4.13 -14.24 3.66
C THR A 170 3.87 -12.78 4.02
N HIS A 171 2.60 -12.33 4.05
CA HIS A 171 2.27 -10.96 4.44
C HIS A 171 2.61 -10.67 5.89
N ALA A 172 2.37 -11.60 6.82
CA ALA A 172 2.70 -11.44 8.23
C ALA A 172 4.22 -11.35 8.45
N ALA A 173 5.01 -12.18 7.79
CA ALA A 173 6.47 -12.15 7.88
C ALA A 173 7.05 -10.87 7.27
N HIS A 174 6.60 -10.50 6.07
CA HIS A 174 7.04 -9.29 5.39
C HIS A 174 6.64 -8.02 6.16
N GLY A 175 5.39 -7.95 6.60
CA GLY A 175 4.86 -6.88 7.44
C GLY A 175 5.56 -6.77 8.79
N GLY A 176 5.81 -7.90 9.46
CA GLY A 176 6.56 -7.94 10.71
C GLY A 176 7.97 -7.34 10.55
N LEU A 177 8.69 -7.75 9.51
CA LEU A 177 10.01 -7.20 9.20
C LEU A 177 9.96 -5.70 8.86
N ALA A 178 8.92 -5.26 8.15
CA ALA A 178 8.68 -3.86 7.81
C ALA A 178 8.46 -2.96 9.05
N THR A 179 8.07 -3.51 10.20
CA THR A 179 7.94 -2.75 11.46
C THR A 179 9.26 -2.52 12.20
N VAL A 180 10.30 -3.30 11.91
CA VAL A 180 11.59 -3.26 12.64
C VAL A 180 12.27 -1.87 12.60
N PRO A 181 12.35 -1.17 11.44
CA PRO A 181 12.90 0.18 11.40
C PRO A 181 12.13 1.16 12.29
N ALA A 182 10.81 1.04 12.37
CA ALA A 182 9.97 1.89 13.20
C ALA A 182 10.22 1.65 14.69
N LEU A 183 10.33 0.39 15.12
CA LEU A 183 10.65 0.03 16.50
C LEU A 183 12.06 0.52 16.89
N HIS A 184 13.04 0.35 16.01
CA HIS A 184 14.40 0.86 16.25
C HIS A 184 14.41 2.39 16.31
N PHE A 185 13.68 3.08 15.44
CA PHE A 185 13.61 4.55 15.51
C PHE A 185 12.89 5.02 16.79
N ALA A 186 11.82 4.35 17.20
CA ALA A 186 11.08 4.67 18.42
C ALA A 186 11.96 4.58 19.67
N SER A 187 12.85 3.59 19.76
CA SER A 187 13.79 3.49 20.90
C SER A 187 14.82 4.62 20.93
N ARG A 188 15.03 5.30 19.80
CA ARG A 188 15.99 6.41 19.65
C ARG A 188 15.37 7.79 19.75
N ILE A 189 14.06 7.92 19.57
CA ILE A 189 13.39 9.22 19.37
C ILE A 189 13.58 10.18 20.54
N ARG A 190 13.70 9.67 21.78
CA ARG A 190 13.86 10.50 22.98
C ARG A 190 15.26 11.08 23.11
N SER A 191 16.31 10.25 22.96
CA SER A 191 17.69 10.61 23.34
C SER A 191 18.66 10.77 22.17
N ARG A 192 18.47 10.04 21.06
CA ARG A 192 19.49 9.89 20.01
C ARG A 192 19.07 10.35 18.62
N ALA A 193 17.80 10.69 18.41
CA ALA A 193 17.32 11.23 17.14
C ALA A 193 17.53 12.74 17.07
N SER A 194 18.03 13.23 15.94
CA SER A 194 18.20 14.65 15.67
C SER A 194 16.85 15.37 15.54
N LYS A 195 16.85 16.71 15.69
CA LYS A 195 15.63 17.52 15.47
C LYS A 195 15.05 17.32 14.07
N ALA A 196 15.91 17.19 13.05
CA ALA A 196 15.49 16.95 11.67
C ALA A 196 14.80 15.59 11.50
N GLU A 197 15.38 14.51 12.04
CA GLU A 197 14.78 13.16 11.98
C GLU A 197 13.43 13.13 12.70
N LYS A 198 13.30 13.79 13.86
CA LYS A 198 12.01 13.91 14.56
C LYS A 198 10.98 14.67 13.73
N ARG A 199 11.38 15.78 13.08
CA ARG A 199 10.49 16.55 12.19
C ARG A 199 10.01 15.69 11.02
N LEU A 200 10.91 14.98 10.35
CA LEU A 200 10.55 14.10 9.23
C LEU A 200 9.64 12.95 9.67
N PHE A 201 9.93 12.33 10.82
CA PHE A 201 9.06 11.31 11.42
C PHE A 201 7.64 11.82 11.63
N TRP A 202 7.46 12.97 12.29
CA TRP A 202 6.13 13.54 12.53
C TRP A 202 5.44 13.95 11.22
N SER A 203 6.20 14.39 10.22
CA SER A 203 5.66 14.74 8.90
C SER A 203 5.17 13.50 8.15
N PHE A 204 5.93 12.40 8.21
CA PHE A 204 5.53 11.11 7.66
C PHE A 204 4.31 10.56 8.38
N LEU A 205 4.27 10.62 9.72
CA LEU A 205 3.11 10.18 10.48
C LEU A 205 1.86 11.02 10.19
N ALA A 206 2.01 12.34 10.01
CA ALA A 206 0.92 13.22 9.60
C ALA A 206 0.37 12.85 8.21
N LEU A 207 1.25 12.47 7.28
CA LEU A 207 0.87 11.95 5.96
C LEU A 207 0.08 10.63 6.07
N VAL A 208 0.53 9.71 6.93
CA VAL A 208 -0.14 8.41 7.16
C VAL A 208 -1.50 8.59 7.82
N VAL A 209 -1.60 9.44 8.84
CA VAL A 209 -2.83 9.65 9.62
C VAL A 209 -3.80 10.61 8.92
N ASN A 210 -3.44 11.10 7.72
CA ASN A 210 -4.14 12.18 7.01
C ASN A 210 -4.50 13.37 7.93
N ARG A 211 -3.67 13.60 8.96
CA ARG A 211 -3.73 14.84 9.73
C ARG A 211 -2.97 15.87 8.94
N THR A 212 -3.66 16.50 7.99
CA THR A 212 -3.29 17.85 7.59
C THR A 212 -3.42 18.73 8.82
N ARG A 213 -2.34 18.84 9.59
CA ARG A 213 -2.22 19.99 10.49
C ARG A 213 -2.26 21.21 9.57
N ASN A 214 -3.41 21.87 9.53
CA ASN A 214 -3.54 23.20 8.96
C ASN A 214 -2.44 24.07 9.56
N GLY A 215 -1.56 24.59 8.70
CA GLY A 215 -0.62 25.64 9.06
C GLY A 215 0.84 25.19 9.26
N THR A 216 1.71 25.92 8.55
CA THR A 216 3.15 26.16 8.78
C THR A 216 4.19 25.15 8.25
N TRP A 217 4.18 24.97 6.92
CA TRP A 217 5.42 24.69 6.17
C TRP A 217 6.13 25.98 5.75
N GLY A 218 6.33 26.89 6.70
CA GLY A 218 7.01 28.15 6.49
C GLY A 218 7.20 28.89 7.81
N ASN A 219 8.44 29.33 8.04
CA ASN A 219 8.91 30.22 9.11
C ASN A 219 9.43 29.53 10.39
N ALA A 220 10.68 29.07 10.34
CA ALA A 220 11.80 29.52 11.20
C ALA A 220 13.03 28.63 10.92
#